data_AF-A0A7K7F7N8-F1
#
_entry.id   AF-A0A7K7F7N8-F1
#
_cell.length_a   1.000
_cell.length_b   1.000
_cell.length_c   1.000
_cell.angle_alpha   90.00
_cell.angle_beta   90.00
_cell.angle_gamma   90.00
#
_symmetry.space_group_name_H-M   'P 1'
#
loop_
_entity.id
_entity.type
_entity.pdbx_description
1 polymer ?
#
loop_
_entity_poly.entity_id
_entity_poly.type
_entity_poly.pdbx_seq_one_letter_code
_entity_poly.pdbx_strand_id
1 'polypeptide(L)' 'QDPVTFDDVAIYLSRAEWDAIGEGQQELYRTVMLDNYKLLTSLGYPGPKPDILYRLERGEEPWV' A
#
# COMPACT_ATOMS: atom_id res chain seq x y z
N GLN A 1 -12.45 10.38 18.08
CA GLN A 1 -11.45 9.46 17.51
C GLN A 1 -11.68 9.55 16.02
N ASP A 2 -10.74 10.12 15.29
CA ASP A 2 -10.82 10.17 13.84
C ASP A 2 -10.59 8.76 13.29
N PRO A 3 -11.33 8.34 12.24
CA PRO A 3 -11.16 7.02 11.67
C PRO A 3 -9.78 6.89 11.04
N VAL A 4 -9.08 5.79 11.35
CA VAL A 4 -7.80 5.47 10.72
C VAL A 4 -8.03 5.26 9.23
N THR A 5 -7.23 5.94 8.43
CA THR A 5 -7.26 5.87 6.97
C THR A 5 -6.11 5.02 6.43
N PHE A 6 -6.16 4.71 5.13
CA PHE A 6 -5.06 4.02 4.49
C PHE A 6 -3.76 4.86 4.50
N ASP A 7 -3.87 6.18 4.37
CA ASP A 7 -2.72 7.07 4.38
C ASP A 7 -1.98 7.10 5.73
N ASP A 8 -2.68 6.79 6.83
CA ASP A 8 -2.06 6.72 8.16
C ASP A 8 -1.15 5.50 8.34
N VAL A 9 -1.32 4.46 7.51
CA VAL A 9 -0.59 3.18 7.61
C VAL A 9 0.21 2.84 6.36
N ALA A 10 0.07 3.61 5.30
CA ALA A 10 0.77 3.42 4.03
C ALA A 10 2.11 4.16 4.01
N ILE A 11 3.06 3.57 3.28
CA ILE A 11 4.35 4.20 2.95
C ILE A 11 4.36 4.38 1.45
N TYR A 12 4.58 5.60 0.98
CA TYR A 12 4.68 5.90 -0.44
C TYR A 12 6.15 6.02 -0.82
N LEU A 13 6.58 5.20 -1.77
CA LEU A 13 7.94 5.22 -2.29
C LEU A 13 7.96 6.00 -3.58
N SER A 14 8.92 6.91 -3.75
CA SER A 14 9.25 7.46 -5.06
C SER A 14 9.88 6.39 -5.94
N ARG A 15 9.94 6.65 -7.26
CA ARG A 15 10.60 5.73 -8.19
C ARG A 15 12.07 5.44 -7.80
N ALA A 16 12.80 6.45 -7.35
CA ALA A 16 14.19 6.29 -6.94
C ALA A 16 14.33 5.40 -5.68
N GLU A 17 13.43 5.53 -4.71
CA GLU A 17 13.42 4.68 -3.51
C GLU A 17 13.00 3.25 -3.84
N TRP A 18 12.04 3.08 -4.75
CA TRP A 18 11.62 1.77 -5.25
C TRP A 18 12.75 1.01 -5.94
N ASP A 19 13.48 1.69 -6.83
CA ASP A 19 14.63 1.11 -7.54
C ASP A 19 15.82 0.84 -6.59
N ALA A 20 15.88 1.54 -5.45
CA ALA A 20 16.92 1.36 -4.44
C ALA A 20 16.66 0.19 -3.47
N ILE A 21 15.41 -0.25 -3.32
CA ILE A 21 15.08 -1.42 -2.49
C ILE A 21 15.21 -2.72 -3.29
N GLY A 22 15.74 -3.77 -2.66
CA GLY A 22 15.90 -5.07 -3.30
C GLY A 22 14.57 -5.78 -3.55
N GLU A 23 14.56 -6.76 -4.46
CA GLU A 23 13.36 -7.51 -4.87
C GLU A 23 12.57 -8.08 -3.68
N GLY A 24 13.24 -8.67 -2.68
CA GLY A 24 12.56 -9.19 -1.49
C GLY A 24 11.87 -8.11 -0.64
N GLN A 25 12.42 -6.89 -0.63
CA GLN A 25 11.81 -5.76 0.07
C GLN A 25 10.68 -5.14 -0.75
N GLN A 26 10.78 -5.16 -2.08
CA GLN A 26 9.66 -4.84 -2.96
C GLN A 26 8.50 -5.81 -2.74
N GLU A 27 8.74 -7.13 -2.67
CA GLU A 27 7.70 -8.13 -2.38
C GLU A 27 7.06 -7.92 -1.01
N LEU A 28 7.89 -7.65 0.01
CA LEU A 28 7.40 -7.32 1.35
C LEU A 28 6.52 -6.07 1.32
N TYR A 29 6.93 -5.02 0.62
CA TYR A 29 6.14 -3.81 0.46
C TYR A 29 4.76 -4.11 -0.14
N ARG A 30 4.72 -4.87 -1.25
CA ARG A 30 3.46 -5.24 -1.91
C ARG A 30 2.52 -5.99 -0.95
N THR A 31 3.06 -6.96 -0.21
CA THR A 31 2.32 -7.75 0.77
C THR A 31 1.77 -6.88 1.90
N VAL A 32 2.62 -6.04 2.50
CA VAL A 32 2.24 -5.16 3.61
C VAL A 32 1.15 -4.17 3.19
N MET A 33 1.24 -3.56 2.01
CA MET A 33 0.21 -2.62 1.55
C MET A 33 -1.15 -3.29 1.33
N LEU A 34 -1.16 -4.50 0.76
CA LEU A 34 -2.39 -5.28 0.59
C LEU A 34 -3.00 -5.69 1.94
N ASP A 35 -2.16 -6.12 2.89
CA ASP A 35 -2.63 -6.54 4.21
C ASP A 35 -3.11 -5.37 5.07
N ASN A 36 -2.46 -4.20 4.98
CA ASN A 36 -2.93 -2.98 5.62
C ASN A 36 -4.36 -2.62 5.17
N TYR A 37 -4.64 -2.69 3.87
CA TYR A 37 -5.98 -2.44 3.36
C TYR A 37 -7.00 -3.45 3.87
N LYS A 38 -6.66 -4.76 3.86
CA LYS A 38 -7.54 -5.79 4.42
C LYS A 38 -7.85 -5.53 5.89
N LEU A 39 -6.83 -5.19 6.69
CA LEU A 39 -7.01 -4.85 8.10
C LEU A 39 -7.94 -3.64 8.27
N LEU A 40 -7.73 -2.56 7.50
CA LEU A 40 -8.60 -1.39 7.55
C LEU A 40 -10.05 -1.72 7.16
N THR A 41 -10.25 -2.49 6.08
CA THR A 41 -11.61 -2.92 5.70
C THR A 41 -12.27 -3.78 6.80
N SER A 42 -11.51 -4.61 7.51
CA SER A 42 -12.01 -5.39 8.65
C SER A 42 -12.42 -4.53 9.85
N LEU A 43 -11.81 -3.34 9.98
CA LEU A 43 -12.15 -2.34 11.00
C LEU A 43 -13.27 -1.40 10.57
N GLY A 44 -13.91 -1.65 9.42
CA GLY A 44 -15.03 -0.83 8.92
C GLY A 44 -14.60 0.45 8.21
N TYR A 45 -13.40 0.46 7.61
CA TYR A 45 -12.91 1.60 6.82
C TYR A 45 -13.92 2.02 5.73
N PRO A 46 -14.43 3.26 5.76
CA PRO A 46 -15.46 3.73 4.82
C PRO A 46 -14.88 4.37 3.54
N GLY A 47 -13.55 4.52 3.46
CA GLY A 47 -12.91 5.22 2.35
C GLY A 47 -12.77 4.35 1.09
N PRO A 48 -12.50 4.98 -0.06
CA PRO A 48 -12.31 4.26 -1.31
C PRO A 48 -11.04 3.42 -1.26
N LYS A 49 -10.96 2.45 -2.17
CA LYS A 49 -9.74 1.69 -2.40
C LYS A 49 -8.65 2.62 -2.99
N PRO A 50 -7.46 2.70 -2.38
CA PRO A 50 -6.35 3.51 -2.90
C PRO A 50 -5.85 3.05 -4.28
N ASP A 51 -5.44 4.01 -5.13
CA ASP A 51 -4.88 3.76 -6.48
C ASP A 51 -3.67 2.82 -6.47
N ILE A 52 -2.84 2.93 -5.44
CA ILE A 52 -1.66 2.07 -5.28
C ILE A 52 -2.03 0.59 -5.18
N LEU A 53 -3.19 0.25 -4.58
CA LEU A 53 -3.63 -1.14 -4.48
C LEU A 53 -4.11 -1.69 -5.82
N TYR A 54 -4.73 -0.86 -6.66
CA TYR A 54 -5.08 -1.28 -8.02
C TYR A 54 -3.83 -1.60 -8.85
N ARG A 55 -2.75 -0.85 -8.69
CA ARG A 55 -1.45 -1.14 -9.33
C ARG A 55 -0.86 -2.45 -8.82
N LEU A 56 -0.85 -2.64 -7.50
CA LEU A 56 -0.36 -3.88 -6.88
C LEU A 56 -1.10 -5.13 -7.35
N GLU A 57 -2.43 -5.08 -7.45
CA GLU A 57 -3.24 -6.21 -7.95
C GLU A 57 -3.01 -6.53 -9.42
N ARG A 58 -2.61 -5.54 -10.23
CA ARG A 58 -2.24 -5.71 -11.64
C ARG A 58 -0.81 -6.18 -11.82
N GLY A 59 -0.04 -6.33 -10.74
CA GLY A 59 1.39 -6.63 -10.78
C GLY A 59 2.23 -5.44 -11.26
N GLU A 60 1.65 -4.24 -11.29
CA GLU A 60 2.36 -3.02 -11.63
C GLU A 60 3.20 -2.54 -10.45
N GLU A 61 4.22 -1.76 -10.75
CA GLU A 61 5.08 -1.22 -9.71
C GLU A 61 4.38 -0.02 -9.05
N PRO A 62 4.46 0.14 -7.71
CA PRO A 62 3.56 1.01 -6.95
C PRO A 62 4.11 2.41 -6.62
N TRP A 63 5.25 2.83 -7.17
CA TRP A 63 5.87 4.12 -6.80
C TRP A 63 5.02 5.34 -7.17
N VAL A 64 5.13 6.40 -6.38
CA VAL A 64 4.52 7.72 -6.66
C VAL A 64 5.41 8.55 -7.57
#